data_AF-A0AAE1UZT5-F1
#
_entry.id   AF-A0AAE1UZT5-F1
#
_cell.length_a   1.000
_cell.length_b   1.000
_cell.length_c   1.000
_cell.angle_alpha   90.00
_cell.angle_beta   90.00
_cell.angle_gamma   90.00
#
_symmetry.space_group_name_H-M   'P 1'
#
loop_
_entity.id
_entity.type
_entity.pdbx_description
1 polymer ?
#
loop_
_entity_poly.entity_id
_entity_poly.type
_entity_poly.pdbx_seq_one_letter_code
_entity_poly.pdbx_strand_id
1 'polypeptide(L)'
;MNGHEVKISATYHGIAKAEEKTPSDAEPSSVLFKVDMTLLIYGSGDVVLECNVKPCPDLPPLPRVGVEFQLDSTIDQVKWYGRGPFECYPDRKAAAHLSIYELAVDEMHVPYVVPGECSGRADVRWVTFENKDGVGLYASMYGGSPPVQMNASYYSTAELERTTHNEDLRKSENIEVHLDHKHMGLGGDDSWSPCVHDEYLVPAMPYSFSISFFPKTAATTGSDIYKSQFSQE
;
A
#
# COMPACT_ATOMS: atom_id res chain seq x y z
N MET A 1 18.43 -4.07 19.40
CA MET A 1 18.88 -4.62 18.09
C MET A 1 20.15 -3.89 17.66
N ASN A 2 21.32 -4.53 17.69
CA ASN A 2 22.57 -3.95 17.18
C ASN A 2 22.74 -4.31 15.70
N GLY A 3 22.74 -3.30 14.83
CA GLY A 3 23.16 -3.37 13.42
C GLY A 3 22.16 -4.04 12.47
N HIS A 4 21.68 -3.29 11.48
CA HIS A 4 21.22 -3.92 10.24
C HIS A 4 22.46 -4.50 9.53
N GLU A 5 22.35 -5.72 9.00
CA GLU A 5 23.47 -6.40 8.34
C GLU A 5 23.73 -5.83 6.95
N VAL A 6 22.65 -5.43 6.26
CA VAL A 6 22.72 -4.85 4.93
C VAL A 6 21.84 -3.60 4.89
N LYS A 7 22.39 -2.53 4.29
CA LYS A 7 21.66 -1.32 3.94
C LYS A 7 21.70 -1.12 2.42
N ILE A 8 20.53 -1.07 1.80
CA ILE A 8 20.38 -0.74 0.38
C ILE A 8 19.67 0.60 0.30
N SER A 9 20.21 1.54 -0.45
CA SER A 9 19.56 2.83 -0.71
C SER A 9 19.44 3.07 -2.20
N ALA A 10 18.26 3.52 -2.63
CA ALA A 10 17.95 3.84 -4.02
C ALA A 10 17.18 5.16 -4.08
N THR A 11 17.46 5.96 -5.11
CA THR A 11 16.70 7.18 -5.41
C THR A 11 16.04 7.00 -6.77
N TYR A 12 14.72 7.17 -6.80
CA TYR A 12 13.92 7.11 -8.01
C TYR A 12 13.48 8.51 -8.43
N HIS A 13 13.49 8.76 -9.73
CA HIS A 13 13.02 10.01 -10.33
C HIS A 13 11.85 9.70 -11.26
N GLY A 14 10.66 10.20 -10.93
CA GLY A 14 9.49 10.15 -11.80
C GLY A 14 9.52 11.34 -12.75
N ILE A 15 9.52 11.07 -14.05
CA ILE A 15 9.53 12.06 -15.13
C ILE A 15 8.23 12.00 -15.93
N ALA A 16 7.84 13.11 -16.54
CA ALA A 16 6.67 13.12 -17.43
C ALA A 16 6.92 12.24 -18.67
N LYS A 17 5.92 11.47 -19.09
CA LYS A 17 5.99 10.53 -20.23
C LYS A 17 6.36 11.20 -21.57
N ALA A 18 6.20 12.52 -21.69
CA ALA A 18 6.59 13.28 -22.89
C ALA A 18 8.11 13.55 -22.98
N GLU A 19 8.89 13.24 -21.95
CA GLU A 19 10.30 13.60 -21.80
C GLU A 19 11.22 12.37 -21.60
N GLU A 20 10.86 11.21 -22.15
CA GLU A 20 11.77 10.04 -22.25
C GLU A 20 12.97 10.33 -23.18
N LYS A 21 13.84 11.26 -22.79
CA LYS A 21 15.24 11.34 -23.21
C LYS A 21 16.10 10.74 -22.10
N THR A 22 17.24 10.18 -22.48
CA THR A 22 18.17 9.44 -21.61
C THR A 22 18.38 10.09 -20.24
N PRO A 23 18.38 9.32 -19.12
CA PRO A 23 18.36 9.85 -17.76
C PRO A 23 19.53 10.77 -17.36
N SER A 24 20.64 10.79 -18.12
CA SER A 24 21.82 11.59 -17.77
C SER A 24 21.67 13.08 -18.01
N ASP A 25 20.69 13.50 -18.82
CA ASP A 25 20.60 14.87 -19.35
C ASP A 25 19.28 15.57 -18.98
N ALA A 26 18.49 14.99 -18.06
CA ALA A 26 17.22 15.56 -17.65
C ALA A 26 17.45 16.80 -16.77
N GLU A 27 17.13 17.99 -17.30
CA GLU A 27 17.06 19.24 -16.55
C GLU A 27 16.12 19.08 -15.34
N PRO A 28 16.44 19.67 -14.16
CA PRO A 28 15.66 19.48 -12.93
C PRO A 28 14.17 19.87 -13.04
N SER A 29 13.75 20.60 -14.09
CA SER A 29 12.36 20.97 -14.35
C SER A 29 11.47 19.81 -14.84
N SER A 30 12.04 18.67 -15.23
CA SER A 30 11.31 17.49 -15.76
C SER A 30 10.88 16.47 -14.70
N VAL A 31 11.46 16.56 -13.49
CA VAL A 31 11.24 15.60 -12.41
C VAL A 31 9.97 15.97 -11.64
N LEU A 32 8.95 15.13 -11.77
CA LEU A 32 7.68 15.23 -11.05
C LEU A 32 7.77 14.65 -9.64
N PHE A 33 8.57 13.60 -9.46
CA PHE A 33 8.73 12.93 -8.17
C PHE A 33 10.19 12.58 -7.94
N LYS A 34 10.69 12.81 -6.73
CA LYS A 34 11.91 12.17 -6.22
C LYS A 34 11.54 11.28 -5.03
N VAL A 35 11.94 10.01 -5.07
CA VAL A 35 11.69 9.06 -3.99
C VAL A 35 13.00 8.47 -3.51
N ASP A 36 13.39 8.78 -2.27
CA ASP A 36 14.54 8.17 -1.61
C ASP A 36 14.04 6.96 -0.78
N MET A 37 14.43 5.73 -1.17
CA MET A 37 14.10 4.49 -0.49
C MET A 37 15.34 3.90 0.19
N THR A 38 15.21 3.46 1.43
CA THR A 38 16.25 2.74 2.17
C THR A 38 15.69 1.44 2.74
N LEU A 39 16.32 0.31 2.40
CA LEU A 39 16.03 -1.01 2.95
C LEU A 39 17.11 -1.35 3.97
N LEU A 40 16.70 -1.64 5.20
CA LEU A 40 17.54 -2.14 6.28
C LEU A 40 17.20 -3.61 6.50
N ILE A 41 18.12 -4.51 6.20
CA ILE A 41 17.93 -5.96 6.29
C ILE A 41 18.70 -6.47 7.52
N TYR A 42 17.99 -7.19 8.39
CA TYR A 42 18.53 -7.74 9.63
C TYR A 42 18.82 -9.23 9.48
N GLY A 43 19.72 -9.77 10.32
CA GLY A 43 20.06 -11.20 10.31
C GLY A 43 18.91 -12.14 10.66
N SER A 44 17.82 -11.62 11.24
CA SER A 44 16.55 -12.32 11.42
C SER A 44 15.80 -12.56 10.11
N GLY A 45 16.15 -11.87 9.03
CA GLY A 45 15.39 -11.82 7.78
C GLY A 45 14.38 -10.66 7.73
N ASP A 46 14.27 -9.87 8.81
CA ASP A 46 13.38 -8.72 8.86
C ASP A 46 13.91 -7.60 7.95
N VAL A 47 13.00 -6.90 7.29
CA VAL A 47 13.33 -5.80 6.40
C VAL A 47 12.55 -4.57 6.80
N VAL A 48 13.25 -3.49 7.12
CA VAL A 48 12.63 -2.17 7.29
C VAL A 48 12.84 -1.37 6.02
N LEU A 49 11.74 -0.96 5.38
CA LEU A 49 11.72 -0.03 4.27
C LEU A 49 11.41 1.37 4.80
N GLU A 50 12.30 2.33 4.54
CA GLU A 50 12.10 3.75 4.81
C GLU A 50 11.94 4.48 3.48
N CYS A 51 10.85 5.24 3.32
CA CYS A 51 10.53 5.98 2.12
C CYS A 51 10.44 7.48 2.41
N ASN A 52 11.10 8.29 1.58
CA ASN A 52 10.96 9.74 1.56
C ASN A 52 10.54 10.17 0.15
N VAL A 53 9.29 10.60 0.00
CA VAL A 53 8.68 11.00 -1.26
C VAL A 53 8.64 12.52 -1.34
N LYS A 54 9.18 13.08 -2.43
CA LYS A 54 9.23 14.52 -2.70
C LYS A 54 8.57 14.78 -4.06
N PRO A 55 7.25 15.02 -4.09
CA PRO A 55 6.56 15.43 -5.30
C PRO A 55 6.91 16.89 -5.65
N CYS A 56 6.76 17.26 -6.92
CA CYS A 56 6.76 18.65 -7.35
C CYS A 56 5.54 19.37 -6.75
N PRO A 57 5.69 20.54 -6.11
CA PRO A 57 4.59 21.24 -5.44
C PRO A 57 3.43 21.66 -6.36
N ASP A 58 3.69 21.81 -7.66
CA ASP A 58 2.68 22.23 -8.65
C ASP A 58 1.78 21.08 -9.12
N LEU A 59 2.01 19.86 -8.64
CA LEU A 59 1.14 18.73 -8.94
C LEU A 59 -0.23 18.91 -8.27
N PRO A 60 -1.32 18.42 -8.90
CA PRO A 60 -2.60 18.32 -8.23
C PRO A 60 -2.50 17.38 -7.00
N PRO A 61 -3.53 17.35 -6.13
CA PRO A 61 -3.62 16.34 -5.09
C PRO A 61 -3.37 14.93 -5.64
N LEU A 62 -2.55 14.18 -4.92
CA LEU A 62 -2.12 12.85 -5.29
C LEU A 62 -3.23 11.83 -4.99
N PRO A 63 -3.42 10.78 -5.80
CA PRO A 63 -4.39 9.73 -5.48
C PRO A 63 -3.95 8.91 -4.25
N ARG A 64 -2.65 8.62 -4.15
CA ARG A 64 -2.05 7.86 -3.05
C ARG A 64 -0.54 8.10 -2.95
N VAL A 65 0.00 7.82 -1.77
CA VAL A 65 1.43 7.78 -1.46
C VAL A 65 1.67 6.53 -0.63
N GLY A 66 2.42 5.58 -1.18
CA GLY A 66 2.55 4.24 -0.63
C GLY A 66 3.61 3.41 -1.34
N VAL A 67 3.58 2.11 -1.10
CA VAL A 67 4.36 1.11 -1.83
C VAL A 67 3.42 0.10 -2.48
N GLU A 68 3.75 -0.26 -3.70
CA GLU A 68 3.11 -1.32 -4.46
C GLU A 68 4.10 -2.47 -4.62
N PHE A 69 3.62 -3.71 -4.46
CA PHE A 69 4.39 -4.90 -4.78
C PHE A 69 3.46 -6.04 -5.18
N GLN A 70 4.05 -7.10 -5.73
CA GLN A 70 3.33 -8.29 -6.15
C GLN A 70 3.67 -9.49 -5.26
N LEU A 71 2.66 -10.29 -4.96
CA LEU A 71 2.79 -11.59 -4.31
C LEU A 71 2.42 -12.70 -5.28
N ASP A 72 3.01 -13.87 -5.08
CA ASP A 72 2.59 -15.10 -5.75
C ASP A 72 1.13 -15.42 -5.40
N SER A 73 0.34 -15.90 -6.37
CA SER A 73 -1.10 -16.18 -6.19
C SER A 73 -1.40 -17.22 -5.11
N THR A 74 -0.42 -18.02 -4.67
CA THR A 74 -0.60 -18.98 -3.57
C THR A 74 -0.63 -18.34 -2.18
N ILE A 75 -0.22 -17.08 -2.03
CA ILE A 75 -0.19 -16.31 -0.77
C ILE A 75 -1.47 -15.47 -0.66
N ASP A 76 -2.63 -16.14 -0.70
CA ASP A 76 -3.94 -15.54 -0.92
C ASP A 76 -4.79 -15.34 0.35
N GLN A 77 -4.31 -15.75 1.52
CA GLN A 77 -5.02 -15.56 2.80
C GLN A 77 -4.56 -14.27 3.46
N VAL A 78 -5.47 -13.29 3.59
CA VAL A 78 -5.17 -11.97 4.15
C VAL A 78 -5.75 -11.86 5.56
N LYS A 79 -4.90 -11.61 6.56
CA LYS A 79 -5.33 -11.24 7.92
C LYS A 79 -4.84 -9.84 8.22
N TRP A 80 -5.67 -8.99 8.80
CA TRP A 80 -5.25 -7.64 9.15
C TRP A 80 -5.83 -7.16 10.47
N TYR A 81 -5.07 -6.33 11.18
CA TYR A 81 -5.58 -5.53 12.28
C TYR A 81 -5.82 -4.10 11.81
N GLY A 82 -7.08 -3.77 11.60
CA GLY A 82 -7.50 -2.48 11.04
C GLY A 82 -9.02 -2.38 11.01
N ARG A 83 -9.55 -1.48 10.19
CA ARG A 83 -10.99 -1.39 9.97
C ARG A 83 -11.48 -2.47 8.99
N GLY A 84 -12.69 -2.94 9.21
CA GLY A 84 -13.33 -3.97 8.39
C GLY A 84 -14.71 -4.38 8.91
N PRO A 85 -15.25 -5.51 8.45
CA PRO A 85 -14.62 -6.45 7.50
C PRO A 85 -14.69 -5.99 6.02
N PHE A 86 -15.65 -5.11 5.70
CA PHE A 86 -15.89 -4.60 4.36
C PHE A 86 -14.94 -3.45 3.98
N GLU A 87 -14.96 -3.08 2.70
CA GLU A 87 -14.11 -2.01 2.20
C GLU A 87 -14.44 -0.63 2.78
N CYS A 88 -13.41 0.15 3.08
CA CYS A 88 -13.55 1.49 3.62
C CYS A 88 -12.40 2.40 3.20
N TYR A 89 -12.68 3.69 3.16
CA TYR A 89 -11.77 4.75 2.68
C TYR A 89 -11.73 5.89 3.70
N PRO A 90 -10.74 6.82 3.61
CA PRO A 90 -10.54 7.86 4.62
C PRO A 90 -11.79 8.66 5.01
N ASP A 91 -12.63 8.98 4.03
CA ASP A 91 -13.91 9.70 4.15
C ASP A 91 -15.14 8.80 4.29
N ARG A 92 -14.98 7.47 4.11
CA ARG A 92 -16.05 6.47 4.19
C ARG A 92 -15.64 5.26 5.03
N LYS A 93 -15.42 5.47 6.33
CA LYS A 93 -14.97 4.40 7.27
C LYS A 93 -15.71 4.29 8.61
N ALA A 94 -16.70 5.15 8.87
CA ALA A 94 -17.37 5.22 10.17
C ALA A 94 -18.06 3.90 10.58
N ALA A 95 -18.61 3.15 9.62
CA ALA A 95 -19.27 1.87 9.86
C ALA A 95 -18.29 0.69 10.05
N ALA A 96 -17.02 0.86 9.67
CA ALA A 96 -16.02 -0.22 9.72
C ALA A 96 -15.32 -0.21 11.09
N HIS A 97 -15.49 -1.29 11.84
CA HIS A 97 -14.94 -1.40 13.20
C HIS A 97 -13.49 -1.86 13.19
N LEU A 98 -12.73 -1.43 14.20
CA LEU A 98 -11.36 -1.86 14.40
C LEU A 98 -11.33 -3.25 15.05
N SER A 99 -10.78 -4.25 14.35
CA SER A 99 -10.60 -5.62 14.84
C SER A 99 -9.54 -6.34 14.01
N ILE A 100 -9.29 -7.60 14.35
CA ILE A 100 -8.58 -8.54 13.46
C ILE A 100 -9.62 -9.21 12.57
N TYR A 101 -9.41 -9.15 11.26
CA TYR A 101 -10.24 -9.78 10.24
C TYR A 101 -9.40 -10.70 9.36
N GLU A 102 -10.07 -11.61 8.66
CA GLU A 102 -9.48 -12.60 7.76
C GLU A 102 -10.38 -12.77 6.54
N LEU A 103 -9.81 -12.72 5.33
CA LEU A 103 -10.47 -12.99 4.05
C LEU A 103 -9.45 -13.56 3.06
N ALA A 104 -9.89 -14.38 2.11
CA ALA A 104 -9.10 -14.64 0.91
C ALA A 104 -9.09 -13.40 -0.01
N VAL A 105 -8.05 -13.22 -0.83
CA VAL A 105 -7.94 -12.08 -1.77
C VAL A 105 -9.16 -11.98 -2.70
N ASP A 106 -9.68 -13.11 -3.17
CA ASP A 106 -10.88 -13.14 -4.02
C ASP A 106 -12.13 -12.59 -3.29
N GLU A 107 -12.24 -12.78 -1.98
CA GLU A 107 -13.36 -12.29 -1.17
C GLU A 107 -13.25 -10.80 -0.84
N MET A 108 -12.07 -10.20 -1.04
CA MET A 108 -11.89 -8.76 -0.83
C MET A 108 -12.47 -7.92 -1.97
N HIS A 109 -12.58 -8.50 -3.17
CA HIS A 109 -13.03 -7.81 -4.39
C HIS A 109 -14.52 -7.43 -4.34
N VAL A 110 -14.80 -6.18 -4.69
CA VAL A 110 -16.18 -5.67 -4.82
C VAL A 110 -16.50 -5.50 -6.31
N PRO A 111 -17.43 -6.29 -6.88
CA PRO A 111 -17.73 -6.27 -8.31
C PRO A 111 -18.67 -5.09 -8.65
N TYR A 112 -18.14 -3.87 -8.63
CA TYR A 112 -18.85 -2.68 -9.11
C TYR A 112 -19.26 -2.86 -10.58
N VAL A 113 -20.41 -2.29 -10.98
CA VAL A 113 -20.96 -2.45 -12.35
C VAL A 113 -19.93 -2.06 -13.41
N VAL A 114 -19.26 -0.91 -13.20
CA VAL A 114 -18.05 -0.53 -13.94
C VAL A 114 -16.87 -0.82 -13.02
N PRO A 115 -15.92 -1.68 -13.43
CA PRO A 115 -14.73 -1.96 -12.63
C PRO A 115 -13.95 -0.69 -12.28
N GLY A 116 -13.36 -0.68 -11.08
CA GLY A 116 -12.61 0.47 -10.56
C GLY A 116 -11.95 0.14 -9.22
N GLU A 117 -11.34 1.15 -8.60
CA GLU A 117 -10.70 1.04 -7.29
C GLU A 117 -11.67 0.44 -6.25
N CYS A 118 -11.25 -0.64 -5.60
CA CYS A 118 -12.03 -1.37 -4.60
C CYS A 118 -11.09 -2.10 -3.62
N SER A 119 -11.67 -2.87 -2.69
CA SER A 119 -10.92 -3.70 -1.74
C SER A 119 -10.12 -2.94 -0.67
N GLY A 120 -10.22 -1.61 -0.60
CA GLY A 120 -9.51 -0.79 0.38
C GLY A 120 -9.88 -1.11 1.83
N ARG A 121 -8.89 -1.17 2.72
CA ARG A 121 -9.04 -1.30 4.18
C ARG A 121 -8.30 -0.17 4.87
N ALA A 122 -9.00 0.59 5.70
CA ALA A 122 -8.44 1.76 6.38
C ALA A 122 -7.87 1.45 7.77
N ASP A 123 -6.99 2.34 8.23
CA ASP A 123 -6.39 2.32 9.56
C ASP A 123 -5.71 0.97 9.92
N VAL A 124 -5.09 0.33 8.93
CA VAL A 124 -4.41 -0.97 9.08
C VAL A 124 -3.07 -0.79 9.77
N ARG A 125 -2.88 -1.47 10.89
CA ARG A 125 -1.64 -1.43 11.70
C ARG A 125 -0.66 -2.53 11.29
N TRP A 126 -1.19 -3.70 11.01
CA TRP A 126 -0.45 -4.82 10.45
C TRP A 126 -1.35 -5.66 9.54
N VAL A 127 -0.72 -6.35 8.59
CA VAL A 127 -1.34 -7.31 7.68
C VAL A 127 -0.42 -8.52 7.52
N THR A 128 -1.00 -9.71 7.40
CA THR A 128 -0.32 -10.91 6.90
C THR A 128 -0.96 -11.36 5.60
N PHE A 129 -0.10 -11.82 4.70
CA PHE A 129 -0.44 -12.55 3.49
C PHE A 129 0.15 -13.95 3.67
N GLU A 130 -0.68 -14.98 3.63
CA GLU A 130 -0.29 -16.34 3.97
C GLU A 130 -0.77 -17.30 2.88
N ASN A 131 0.02 -18.33 2.60
CA ASN A 131 -0.44 -19.50 1.87
C ASN A 131 -1.17 -20.48 2.80
N LYS A 132 -1.65 -21.58 2.24
CA LYS A 132 -2.37 -22.63 2.99
C LYS A 132 -1.55 -23.30 4.09
N ASP A 133 -0.22 -23.22 4.02
CA ASP A 133 0.70 -23.75 5.02
C ASP A 133 1.02 -22.72 6.14
N GLY A 134 0.41 -21.53 6.10
CA GLY A 134 0.65 -20.45 7.08
C GLY A 134 1.98 -19.71 6.86
N VAL A 135 2.61 -19.88 5.70
CA VAL A 135 3.87 -19.22 5.31
C VAL A 135 3.57 -18.06 4.38
N GLY A 136 4.29 -16.94 4.54
CA GLY A 136 4.16 -15.81 3.63
C GLY A 136 4.82 -14.55 4.15
N LEU A 137 4.11 -13.43 4.08
CA LEU A 137 4.62 -12.10 4.40
C LEU A 137 3.78 -11.44 5.50
N TYR A 138 4.44 -10.91 6.51
CA TYR A 138 3.85 -9.96 7.44
C TYR A 138 4.36 -8.55 7.10
N ALA A 139 3.49 -7.56 7.15
CA ALA A 139 3.84 -6.15 7.02
C ALA A 139 3.19 -5.31 8.13
N SER A 140 3.92 -4.33 8.68
CA SER A 140 3.39 -3.38 9.66
C SER A 140 4.08 -2.03 9.58
N MET A 141 3.48 -1.03 10.20
CA MET A 141 4.10 0.29 10.30
C MET A 141 5.29 0.27 11.26
N TYR A 142 6.36 0.96 10.88
CA TYR A 142 7.61 1.02 11.64
C TYR A 142 7.95 2.45 12.07
N GLY A 143 8.70 2.59 13.17
CA GLY A 143 9.27 3.87 13.59
C GLY A 143 8.24 4.96 13.92
N GLY A 144 7.04 4.58 14.38
CA GLY A 144 5.96 5.53 14.69
C GLY A 144 5.17 6.02 13.47
N SER A 145 5.37 5.42 12.29
CA SER A 145 4.55 5.70 11.11
C SER A 145 3.06 5.42 11.38
N PRO A 146 2.14 6.24 10.86
CA PRO A 146 0.70 6.06 11.09
C PRO A 146 0.18 4.82 10.35
N PRO A 147 -0.97 4.25 10.79
CA PRO A 147 -1.64 3.16 10.09
C PRO A 147 -1.93 3.49 8.62
N VAL A 148 -1.96 2.47 7.76
CA VAL A 148 -2.10 2.60 6.30
C VAL A 148 -3.50 2.32 5.79
N GLN A 149 -3.76 2.77 4.56
CA GLN A 149 -4.76 2.17 3.70
C GLN A 149 -4.11 0.96 3.00
N MET A 150 -4.76 -0.20 3.02
CA MET A 150 -4.25 -1.41 2.38
C MET A 150 -5.26 -1.90 1.33
N ASN A 151 -4.76 -2.38 0.19
CA ASN A 151 -5.54 -3.22 -0.72
C ASN A 151 -4.73 -4.47 -1.12
N ALA A 152 -5.43 -5.51 -1.54
CA ALA A 152 -4.87 -6.68 -2.18
C ALA A 152 -5.86 -7.18 -3.23
N SER A 153 -5.39 -7.43 -4.46
CA SER A 153 -6.27 -7.73 -5.59
C SER A 153 -5.56 -8.59 -6.64
N TYR A 154 -6.28 -9.50 -7.27
CA TYR A 154 -5.81 -10.17 -8.49
C TYR A 154 -6.01 -9.33 -9.76
N TYR A 155 -6.75 -8.23 -9.66
CA TYR A 155 -6.92 -7.26 -10.74
C TYR A 155 -6.04 -6.05 -10.42
N SER A 156 -5.04 -5.81 -11.27
CA SER A 156 -4.14 -4.66 -11.11
C SER A 156 -4.90 -3.35 -11.30
N THR A 157 -4.33 -2.26 -10.77
CA THR A 157 -4.85 -0.91 -10.98
C THR A 157 -5.03 -0.59 -12.47
N ALA A 158 -4.06 -1.00 -13.30
CA ALA A 158 -4.13 -0.82 -14.75
C ALA A 158 -5.23 -1.67 -15.43
N GLU A 159 -5.51 -2.87 -14.92
CA GLU A 159 -6.59 -3.71 -15.44
C GLU A 159 -7.97 -3.17 -15.06
N LEU A 160 -8.12 -2.69 -13.82
CA LEU A 160 -9.34 -2.03 -13.35
C LEU A 160 -9.61 -0.73 -14.13
N GLU A 161 -8.58 0.08 -14.41
CA GLU A 161 -8.70 1.32 -15.20
C GLU A 161 -9.12 1.04 -16.65
N ARG A 162 -8.55 0.00 -17.26
CA ARG A 162 -8.80 -0.33 -18.68
C ARG A 162 -10.19 -0.92 -18.92
N THR A 163 -10.79 -1.56 -17.92
CA THR A 163 -11.93 -2.46 -18.11
C THR A 163 -13.25 -1.76 -17.79
N THR A 164 -14.28 -1.99 -18.62
CA THR A 164 -15.59 -1.33 -18.47
C THR A 164 -16.70 -2.25 -17.96
N HIS A 165 -16.49 -3.56 -18.02
CA HIS A 165 -17.46 -4.59 -17.61
C HIS A 165 -16.74 -5.75 -16.90
N ASN A 166 -17.38 -6.37 -15.90
CA ASN A 166 -16.74 -7.39 -15.06
C ASN A 166 -16.32 -8.64 -15.85
N GLU A 167 -17.09 -9.02 -16.87
CA GLU A 167 -16.80 -10.16 -17.74
C GLU A 167 -15.51 -10.01 -18.55
N ASP A 168 -15.02 -8.78 -18.73
CA ASP A 168 -13.78 -8.47 -19.45
C ASP A 168 -12.55 -8.46 -18.53
N LEU A 169 -12.74 -8.55 -17.21
CA LEU A 169 -11.64 -8.52 -16.23
C LEU A 169 -10.78 -9.78 -16.35
N ARG A 170 -9.47 -9.56 -16.46
CA ARG A 170 -8.49 -10.64 -16.48
C ARG A 170 -7.80 -10.76 -15.14
N LYS A 171 -8.06 -11.87 -14.46
CA LYS A 171 -7.38 -12.23 -13.22
C LYS A 171 -5.89 -12.43 -13.50
N SER A 172 -5.03 -11.79 -12.72
CA SER A 172 -3.57 -11.95 -12.78
C SER A 172 -3.12 -13.23 -12.06
N GLU A 173 -1.97 -13.77 -12.48
CA GLU A 173 -1.26 -14.88 -11.79
C GLU A 173 -0.59 -14.42 -10.48
N ASN A 174 -0.48 -13.10 -10.27
CA ASN A 174 0.05 -12.47 -9.07
C ASN A 174 -1.03 -11.63 -8.40
N ILE A 175 -0.88 -11.42 -7.09
CA ILE A 175 -1.68 -10.49 -6.30
C ILE A 175 -0.95 -9.15 -6.25
N GLU A 176 -1.58 -8.08 -6.72
CA GLU A 176 -1.11 -6.71 -6.52
C GLU A 176 -1.52 -6.24 -5.13
N VAL A 177 -0.56 -5.74 -4.35
CA VAL A 177 -0.76 -5.24 -2.99
C VAL A 177 -0.29 -3.80 -2.90
N HIS A 178 -1.15 -2.95 -2.33
CA HIS A 178 -0.79 -1.58 -1.99
C HIS A 178 -0.81 -1.38 -0.48
N LEU A 179 0.26 -0.77 0.05
CA LEU A 179 0.35 -0.29 1.42
C LEU A 179 0.57 1.23 1.39
N ASP A 180 -0.53 1.96 1.52
CA ASP A 180 -0.55 3.41 1.32
C ASP A 180 -0.45 4.16 2.64
N HIS A 181 0.65 4.89 2.82
CA HIS A 181 0.82 5.87 3.89
C HIS A 181 -0.27 6.96 3.86
N LYS A 182 -0.65 7.39 2.65
CA LYS A 182 -1.78 8.27 2.40
C LYS A 182 -2.57 7.80 1.22
N HIS A 183 -3.89 7.84 1.36
CA HIS A 183 -4.85 7.57 0.29
C HIS A 183 -5.83 8.72 0.27
N MET A 184 -6.23 9.17 -0.92
CA MET A 184 -7.27 10.17 -1.07
C MET A 184 -8.65 9.60 -0.70
N GLY A 185 -9.56 10.46 -0.23
CA GLY A 185 -10.98 10.09 -0.08
C GLY A 185 -11.64 9.74 -1.42
N LEU A 186 -12.85 9.18 -1.36
CA LEU A 186 -13.68 8.90 -2.52
C LEU A 186 -14.46 10.12 -3.01
N GLY A 187 -14.87 11.01 -2.11
CA GLY A 187 -15.83 12.07 -2.37
C GLY A 187 -17.26 11.53 -2.56
N GLY A 188 -18.00 12.15 -3.47
CA GLY A 188 -19.35 11.71 -3.87
C GLY A 188 -20.48 12.70 -3.61
N ASP A 189 -20.18 13.98 -3.34
CA ASP A 189 -21.20 15.03 -3.25
C ASP A 189 -21.93 15.21 -4.59
N ASP A 190 -21.19 15.10 -5.70
CA ASP A 190 -21.70 14.86 -7.05
C ASP A 190 -20.75 13.91 -7.82
N SER A 191 -21.14 13.52 -9.04
CA SER A 191 -20.37 12.59 -9.89
C SER A 191 -19.84 13.23 -11.18
N TRP A 192 -19.74 14.56 -11.24
CA TRP A 192 -19.32 15.30 -12.44
C TRP A 192 -18.33 16.42 -12.12
N SER A 193 -17.90 16.57 -10.87
CA SER A 193 -16.87 17.49 -10.41
C SER A 193 -15.96 16.83 -9.37
N PRO A 194 -14.68 17.23 -9.27
CA PRO A 194 -13.83 16.83 -8.14
C PRO A 194 -14.47 17.29 -6.82
N CYS A 195 -14.79 16.33 -5.95
CA CYS A 195 -15.64 16.57 -4.77
C CYS A 195 -15.12 15.93 -3.49
N VAL A 196 -13.84 15.53 -3.44
CA VAL A 196 -13.19 15.10 -2.20
C VAL A 196 -12.96 16.34 -1.33
N HIS A 197 -13.41 16.30 -0.08
CA HIS A 197 -13.25 17.41 0.86
C HIS A 197 -11.78 17.59 1.24
N ASP A 198 -11.38 18.83 1.54
CA ASP A 198 -9.97 19.23 1.73
C ASP A 198 -9.22 18.36 2.77
N GLU A 199 -9.89 17.93 3.84
CA GLU A 199 -9.30 17.07 4.87
C GLU A 199 -8.96 15.64 4.40
N TYR A 200 -9.49 15.22 3.25
CA TYR A 200 -9.27 13.91 2.64
C TYR A 200 -8.46 13.95 1.35
N LEU A 201 -7.96 15.13 0.96
CA LEU A 201 -6.99 15.28 -0.12
C LEU A 201 -5.59 14.87 0.35
N VAL A 202 -4.76 14.41 -0.60
CA VAL A 202 -3.34 14.13 -0.38
C VAL A 202 -2.54 15.21 -1.12
N PRO A 203 -2.17 16.33 -0.49
CA PRO A 203 -1.48 17.42 -1.17
C PRO A 203 -0.11 17.01 -1.72
N ALA A 204 0.36 17.68 -2.78
CA ALA A 204 1.69 17.47 -3.34
C ALA A 204 2.79 18.07 -2.44
N MET A 205 3.04 17.46 -1.29
CA MET A 205 4.06 17.85 -0.31
C MET A 205 4.99 16.68 0.03
N PRO A 206 6.14 16.92 0.69
CA PRO A 206 7.00 15.83 1.13
C PRO A 206 6.31 14.88 2.12
N TYR A 207 6.50 13.57 1.92
CA TYR A 207 6.02 12.50 2.81
C TYR A 207 7.18 11.61 3.25
N SER A 208 7.13 11.15 4.51
CA SER A 208 8.09 10.20 5.07
C SER A 208 7.35 9.13 5.85
N PHE A 209 7.65 7.87 5.56
CA PHE A 209 7.04 6.72 6.23
C PHE A 209 7.96 5.51 6.19
N SER A 210 7.74 4.59 7.12
CA SER A 210 8.49 3.34 7.20
C SER A 210 7.59 2.14 7.43
N ILE A 211 7.90 1.05 6.74
CA ILE A 211 7.17 -0.22 6.80
C ILE A 211 8.17 -1.31 7.18
N SER A 212 7.81 -2.17 8.11
CA SER A 212 8.56 -3.37 8.44
C SER A 212 7.91 -4.59 7.81
N PHE A 213 8.73 -5.42 7.18
CA PHE A 213 8.37 -6.69 6.60
C PHE A 213 9.05 -7.81 7.38
N PHE A 214 8.29 -8.85 7.68
CA PHE A 214 8.77 -10.04 8.38
C PHE A 214 8.36 -11.29 7.61
N PRO A 215 9.24 -12.29 7.48
CA PRO A 215 8.83 -13.61 7.03
C PRO A 215 7.77 -14.18 7.97
N LYS A 216 6.58 -14.46 7.43
CA LYS A 216 5.52 -15.13 8.17
C LYS A 216 5.74 -16.64 8.06
N THR A 217 5.73 -17.34 9.18
CA THR A 217 5.83 -18.81 9.23
C THR A 217 4.61 -19.40 9.92
N ALA A 218 4.40 -20.71 9.76
CA ALA A 218 3.33 -21.45 10.43
C ALA A 218 3.38 -21.35 11.96
N ALA A 219 4.55 -21.09 12.53
CA ALA A 219 4.77 -21.03 13.97
C ALA A 219 4.49 -19.64 14.58
N THR A 220 4.33 -18.60 13.76
CA THR A 220 4.08 -17.24 14.25
C THR A 220 2.65 -16.82 13.93
N THR A 221 2.08 -15.91 14.70
CA THR A 221 0.85 -15.20 14.34
C THR A 221 1.15 -13.73 14.10
N GLY A 222 0.32 -13.04 13.30
CA GLY A 222 0.47 -11.59 13.10
C GLY A 222 0.40 -10.81 14.43
N SER A 223 -0.41 -11.29 15.38
CA SER A 223 -0.49 -10.69 16.72
C SER A 223 0.79 -10.88 17.55
N ASP A 224 1.46 -12.02 17.44
CA ASP A 224 2.71 -12.28 18.16
C ASP A 224 3.85 -11.42 17.61
N ILE A 225 3.94 -11.32 16.27
CA ILE A 225 4.90 -10.43 15.60
C ILE A 225 4.64 -8.98 16.00
N TYR A 226 3.38 -8.54 16.00
CA TYR A 226 3.04 -7.16 16.37
C TYR A 226 3.40 -6.86 17.83
N LYS A 227 3.10 -7.75 18.78
CA LYS A 227 3.43 -7.56 20.21
C LYS A 227 4.93 -7.53 20.49
N SER A 228 5.73 -8.32 19.76
CA SER A 228 7.18 -8.37 19.96
C SER A 228 7.86 -7.02 19.64
N GLN A 229 7.26 -6.21 18.76
CA GLN A 229 7.73 -4.87 18.41
C GLN A 229 7.64 -3.87 19.57
N PHE A 230 6.74 -4.09 20.54
CA PHE A 230 6.57 -3.22 21.72
C PHE A 230 7.27 -3.74 22.98
N SER A 231 7.72 -4.99 22.97
CA SER A 231 8.27 -5.66 24.16
C SER A 231 9.78 -5.40 24.36
N GLN A 232 10.35 -4.40 23.68
CA GLN A 232 11.78 -4.04 23.74
C GLN A 232 12.05 -2.67 24.41
N GLU A 233 11.09 -2.12 25.16
CA GLU A 233 11.33 -0.98 26.08
C GLU A 233 11.79 -1.44 27.47
#